data_AF-A0A524IV28-F1
#
_entry.id   AF-A0A524IV28-F1
#
_cell.length_a   1.000
_cell.length_b   1.000
_cell.length_c   1.000
_cell.angle_alpha   90.00
_cell.angle_beta   90.00
_cell.angle_gamma   90.00
#
_symmetry.space_group_name_H-M   'P 1'
#
loop_
_entity.id
_entity.type
_entity.pdbx_description
1 polymer ?
#
loop_
_entity_poly.entity_id
_entity_poly.type
_entity_poly.pdbx_seq_one_letter_code
_entity_poly.pdbx_strand_id
1 'polypeptide(L)'
;VDENCIVRQSEELWHQGTCSKLLKLMQGRDRPTALFASNDYKALRVLRILKQAGVLIPDEVSLVGYDDIDTASLVHPALTTVHQPVDKMIELGVKILINIIEKKAFEHGDDRNIMLKPWLVERESTERIR
;
A
#
# COMPACT_ATOMS: atom_id res chain seq x y z
N VAL A 1 -9.78 -5.23 14.23
CA VAL A 1 -8.42 -4.66 14.09
C VAL A 1 -8.13 -3.91 15.39
N ASP A 2 -6.92 -4.04 15.95
CA ASP A 2 -6.53 -3.25 17.13
C ASP A 2 -6.30 -1.79 16.72
N GLU A 3 -7.12 -0.87 17.23
CA GLU A 3 -7.04 0.56 16.93
C GLU A 3 -5.71 1.19 17.37
N ASN A 4 -4.99 0.59 18.33
CA ASN A 4 -3.71 1.11 18.79
C ASN A 4 -2.59 0.97 17.75
N CYS A 5 -2.72 -0.01 16.85
CA CYS A 5 -1.80 -0.30 15.75
C CYS A 5 -2.10 0.52 14.49
N ILE A 6 -3.18 1.30 14.47
CA ILE A 6 -3.55 2.12 13.31
C ILE A 6 -2.88 3.49 13.41
N VAL A 7 -2.00 3.78 12.45
CA VAL A 7 -1.36 5.09 12.31
C VAL A 7 -2.16 5.91 11.30
N ARG A 8 -2.92 6.90 11.79
CA ARG A 8 -3.64 7.88 10.96
C ARG A 8 -2.91 9.21 11.01
N GLN A 9 -2.70 9.82 9.85
CA GLN A 9 -2.05 11.12 9.72
C GLN A 9 -2.51 11.77 8.41
N SER A 10 -2.60 13.11 8.40
CA SER A 10 -2.99 13.87 7.20
C SER A 10 -1.90 13.79 6.14
N GLU A 11 -2.27 13.98 4.87
CA GLU A 11 -1.31 13.94 3.76
C GLU A 11 -0.22 15.00 3.92
N GLU A 12 -0.57 16.22 4.37
CA GLU A 12 0.39 17.31 4.61
C GLU A 12 1.46 16.91 5.63
N LEU A 13 1.05 16.25 6.72
CA LEU A 13 1.98 15.83 7.76
C LEU A 13 2.86 14.66 7.30
N TRP A 14 2.32 13.76 6.48
CA TRP A 14 3.11 12.73 5.83
C TRP A 14 4.20 13.32 4.91
N HIS A 15 3.92 14.44 4.22
CA HIS A 15 4.92 15.15 3.41
C HIS A 15 6.06 15.77 4.24
N GLN A 16 5.82 16.11 5.51
CA GLN A 16 6.84 16.64 6.42
C GLN A 16 7.86 15.57 6.85
N GLY A 17 7.63 14.29 6.52
CA GLY A 17 8.59 13.23 6.76
C GLY A 17 8.77 12.86 8.23
N THR A 18 7.74 13.07 9.06
CA THR A 18 7.73 12.66 10.47
C THR A 18 6.39 12.07 10.86
N CYS A 19 6.41 11.05 11.72
CA CYS A 19 5.18 10.44 12.26
C CYS A 19 5.40 10.01 13.71
N SER A 20 5.02 10.86 14.67
CA SER A 20 5.23 10.59 16.09
C SER A 20 4.54 9.33 16.59
N LYS A 21 3.38 8.98 16.04
CA LYS A 21 2.66 7.75 16.42
C LYS A 21 3.38 6.50 15.93
N LEU A 22 3.88 6.50 14.70
CA LEU A 22 4.70 5.40 14.15
C LEU A 22 5.96 5.22 14.99
N LEU A 23 6.69 6.29 15.29
CA LEU A 23 7.91 6.22 16.09
C LEU A 23 7.65 5.69 17.50
N LYS A 24 6.60 6.16 18.17
CA LYS A 24 6.18 5.64 19.46
C LYS A 24 5.82 4.15 19.40
N LEU A 25 5.19 3.71 18.32
CA LEU A 25 4.82 2.31 18.12
C LEU A 25 6.06 1.42 17.98
N MET A 26 7.10 1.88 17.26
CA MET A 26 8.35 1.13 17.08
C MET A 26 9.19 1.05 18.36
N GLN A 27 9.01 1.99 19.29
CA GLN A 27 9.70 2.01 20.58
C GLN A 27 8.97 1.20 21.68
N GLY A 28 7.76 0.72 21.41
CA GLY A 28 6.95 -0.04 22.37
C GLY A 28 7.46 -1.45 22.61
N ARG A 29 7.13 -2.04 23.77
CA ARG A 29 7.40 -3.46 24.06
C ARG A 29 6.66 -4.38 23.09
N ASP A 30 5.44 -4.00 22.72
CA ASP A 30 4.59 -4.73 21.78
C ASP A 30 4.71 -4.16 20.36
N ARG A 31 5.92 -3.74 19.96
CA ARG A 31 6.15 -3.23 18.60
C ARG A 31 5.74 -4.29 17.56
N PRO A 32 5.03 -3.93 16.49
CA PRO A 32 4.65 -4.88 15.47
C PRO A 32 5.88 -5.36 14.71
N THR A 33 5.82 -6.60 14.24
CA THR A 33 6.85 -7.23 13.39
C THR A 33 6.69 -6.83 11.92
N ALA A 34 5.53 -6.32 11.53
CA ALA A 34 5.24 -5.87 10.18
C ALA A 34 4.30 -4.67 10.16
N LEU A 35 4.43 -3.84 9.12
CA LEU A 35 3.59 -2.71 8.82
C LEU A 35 2.94 -2.90 7.44
N PHE A 36 1.66 -2.53 7.34
CA PHE A 36 0.94 -2.46 6.08
C PHE A 36 0.55 -1.01 5.82
N ALA A 37 1.07 -0.42 4.75
CA ALA A 37 0.72 0.92 4.31
C ALA A 37 -0.44 0.86 3.31
N SER A 38 -1.36 1.83 3.39
CA SER A 38 -2.54 1.85 2.52
C SER A 38 -2.22 2.13 1.04
N ASN A 39 -1.01 2.63 0.76
CA ASN A 39 -0.46 2.79 -0.59
C ASN A 39 1.07 2.88 -0.55
N ASP A 40 1.70 2.76 -1.71
CA ASP A 40 3.14 2.79 -1.86
C ASP A 40 3.73 4.14 -1.47
N TYR A 41 3.08 5.26 -1.80
CA TYR A 41 3.58 6.58 -1.39
C TYR A 41 3.69 6.72 0.13
N LYS A 42 2.74 6.18 0.89
CA LYS A 42 2.83 6.11 2.36
C LYS A 42 3.92 5.14 2.81
N ALA A 43 4.05 3.98 2.17
CA ALA A 43 5.13 3.05 2.47
C ALA A 43 6.51 3.69 2.26
N LEU A 44 6.71 4.44 1.17
CA LEU A 44 7.94 5.19 0.90
C LEU A 44 8.25 6.22 1.99
N ARG A 45 7.22 6.88 2.52
CA ARG A 45 7.37 7.80 3.65
C ARG A 45 7.72 7.06 4.94
N VAL A 46 7.10 5.90 5.19
CA VAL A 46 7.46 5.02 6.32
C VAL A 46 8.92 4.58 6.22
N LEU A 47 9.39 4.12 5.05
CA LEU A 47 10.80 3.80 4.80
C LEU A 47 11.70 4.96 5.21
N ARG A 48 11.38 6.18 4.76
CA ARG A 48 12.16 7.38 5.09
C ARG A 48 12.18 7.68 6.59
N ILE A 49 11.02 7.65 7.24
CA ILE A 49 10.86 7.95 8.67
C ILE A 49 11.63 6.93 9.52
N LEU A 50 11.47 5.64 9.23
CA LEU A 50 12.13 4.57 9.99
C LEU A 50 13.64 4.56 9.76
N LYS A 51 14.09 4.78 8.52
CA LYS A 51 15.51 4.98 8.22
C LYS A 51 16.13 6.13 9.01
N GLN A 52 15.43 7.26 9.12
CA GLN A 52 15.88 8.40 9.93
C GLN A 52 15.89 8.10 11.44
N ALA A 53 15.01 7.22 11.90
CA ALA A 53 14.96 6.75 13.27
C ALA A 53 15.95 5.61 13.57
N GLY A 54 16.71 5.15 12.58
CA GLY A 54 17.65 4.03 12.71
C GLY A 54 17.00 2.65 12.83
N VAL A 55 15.71 2.53 12.47
CA VAL A 55 14.98 1.26 12.46
C VAL A 55 15.16 0.58 11.11
N LEU A 56 15.62 -0.67 11.11
CA LEU A 56 15.95 -1.44 9.91
C LEU A 56 14.73 -2.15 9.31
N ILE A 57 14.57 -2.00 8.00
CA ILE A 57 13.63 -2.78 7.18
C ILE A 57 14.47 -3.61 6.22
N PRO A 58 14.24 -4.93 6.08
CA PRO A 58 13.21 -5.73 6.76
C PRO A 58 13.59 -6.27 8.14
N ASP A 59 14.86 -6.12 8.55
CA ASP A 59 15.47 -6.87 9.66
C ASP A 59 14.76 -6.70 11.01
N GLU A 60 14.31 -5.47 11.33
CA GLU A 60 13.59 -5.21 12.59
C GLU A 60 12.08 -5.18 12.38
N VAL A 61 11.62 -4.70 11.24
CA VAL A 61 10.20 -4.63 10.90
C VAL A 61 10.02 -4.78 9.40
N SER A 62 9.11 -5.67 9.00
CA SER A 62 8.71 -5.81 7.60
C SER A 62 7.75 -4.69 7.19
N LEU A 63 7.77 -4.31 5.91
CA LEU A 63 6.87 -3.30 5.36
C LEU A 63 6.26 -3.77 4.03
N VAL A 64 4.95 -3.68 3.93
CA VAL A 64 4.19 -3.94 2.70
C VAL A 64 3.42 -2.69 2.29
N GLY A 65 3.52 -2.34 1.01
CA GLY A 65 2.75 -1.27 0.37
C GLY A 65 1.50 -1.77 -0.38
N TYR A 66 0.96 -0.90 -1.22
CA TYR A 66 -0.18 -1.17 -2.09
C TYR A 66 -0.11 -0.21 -3.28
N ASP A 67 -0.32 -0.69 -4.52
CA ASP A 67 -0.39 0.03 -5.82
C ASP A 67 0.59 -0.54 -6.85
N ASP A 68 1.80 -0.92 -6.42
CA ASP A 68 2.93 -1.28 -7.29
C ASP A 68 3.35 -0.16 -8.24
N ILE A 69 3.58 1.04 -7.68
CA ILE A 69 4.13 2.16 -8.47
C ILE A 69 5.57 1.88 -8.90
N ASP A 70 6.02 2.43 -10.02
CA ASP A 70 7.39 2.21 -10.54
C ASP A 70 8.48 2.46 -9.48
N THR A 71 8.31 3.53 -8.69
CA THR A 71 9.23 3.92 -7.61
C THR A 71 9.40 2.83 -6.55
N ALA A 72 8.40 1.96 -6.34
CA ALA A 72 8.46 0.87 -5.36
C ALA A 72 9.63 -0.09 -5.63
N SER A 73 9.96 -0.31 -6.91
CA SER A 73 11.09 -1.16 -7.32
C SER A 73 12.47 -0.47 -7.25
N LEU A 74 12.50 0.86 -7.16
CA LEU A 74 13.71 1.67 -7.29
C LEU A 74 14.28 2.17 -5.95
N VAL A 75 13.49 2.10 -4.88
CA VAL A 75 13.93 2.49 -3.54
C VAL A 75 14.71 1.37 -2.87
N HIS A 76 15.40 1.70 -1.78
CA HIS A 76 16.14 0.74 -0.98
C HIS A 76 15.68 0.74 0.50
N PRO A 77 15.27 -0.42 1.05
CA PRO A 77 15.00 -1.68 0.33
C PRO A 77 13.88 -1.52 -0.70
N ALA A 78 13.93 -2.30 -1.78
CA ALA A 78 12.85 -2.37 -2.77
C ALA A 78 11.55 -2.85 -2.10
N LEU A 79 10.45 -2.13 -2.34
CA LEU A 79 9.22 -2.27 -1.58
C LEU A 79 8.36 -3.45 -2.06
N THR A 80 8.13 -4.42 -1.18
CA THR A 80 7.08 -5.43 -1.33
C THR A 80 5.72 -4.74 -1.31
N THR A 81 4.86 -5.03 -2.29
CA THR A 81 3.59 -4.31 -2.48
C THR A 81 2.54 -5.18 -3.14
N VAL A 82 1.28 -4.78 -3.07
CA VAL A 82 0.18 -5.39 -3.80
C VAL A 82 -0.03 -4.67 -5.12
N HIS A 83 0.19 -5.37 -6.22
CA HIS A 83 -0.09 -4.86 -7.56
C HIS A 83 -1.59 -4.85 -7.83
N GLN A 84 -2.08 -3.69 -8.24
CA GLN A 84 -3.44 -3.50 -8.72
C GLN A 84 -3.44 -3.50 -10.25
N PRO A 85 -4.27 -4.30 -10.94
CA PRO A 85 -4.33 -4.33 -12.40
C PRO A 85 -5.04 -3.08 -12.96
N VAL A 86 -4.44 -1.89 -12.77
CA VAL A 86 -5.02 -0.59 -13.10
C VAL A 86 -5.34 -0.47 -14.58
N ASP A 87 -4.49 -1.00 -15.46
CA ASP A 87 -4.76 -1.02 -16.90
C ASP A 87 -6.08 -1.74 -17.22
N LYS A 88 -6.33 -2.87 -16.56
CA LYS A 88 -7.58 -3.62 -16.74
C LYS A 88 -8.77 -2.89 -16.11
N MET A 89 -8.57 -2.23 -14.98
CA MET A 89 -9.59 -1.38 -14.36
C MET A 89 -10.02 -0.26 -15.31
N ILE A 90 -9.05 0.41 -15.95
CA ILE A 90 -9.29 1.48 -16.92
C ILE A 90 -10.03 0.94 -18.15
N GLU A 91 -9.54 -0.15 -18.74
CA GLU A 91 -10.17 -0.78 -19.91
C GLU A 91 -11.66 -1.10 -19.64
N LEU A 92 -11.94 -1.75 -18.50
CA LEU A 92 -13.29 -2.12 -18.11
C LEU A 92 -14.15 -0.89 -17.77
N GLY A 93 -13.60 0.08 -17.05
CA GLY A 93 -14.30 1.30 -16.69
C GLY A 93 -14.73 2.10 -17.91
N VAL A 94 -13.82 2.29 -18.88
CA VAL A 94 -14.12 2.95 -20.16
C VAL A 94 -15.15 2.17 -20.97
N LYS A 95 -15.04 0.84 -21.03
CA LYS A 95 -16.01 0.00 -21.72
C LYS A 95 -17.41 0.13 -21.11
N ILE A 96 -17.52 0.10 -19.78
CA ILE A 96 -18.80 0.28 -19.07
C ILE A 96 -19.36 1.67 -19.36
N LEU A 97 -18.55 2.72 -19.31
CA LEU A 97 -18.96 4.09 -19.61
C LEU A 97 -19.53 4.22 -21.03
N ILE A 98 -18.83 3.67 -22.03
CA ILE A 98 -19.30 3.66 -23.43
C ILE A 98 -20.65 2.95 -23.55
N ASN A 99 -20.81 1.78 -22.94
CA ASN A 99 -22.08 1.05 -22.95
C ASN A 99 -23.24 1.86 -22.35
N ILE A 100 -22.99 2.63 -21.28
CA ILE A 100 -23.99 3.52 -20.68
C ILE A 100 -24.38 4.63 -21.66
N ILE A 101 -23.41 5.29 -22.29
CA ILE A 101 -23.64 6.37 -23.26
C ILE A 101 -24.46 5.87 -24.45
N GLU A 102 -24.15 4.67 -24.95
CA GLU A 102 -24.83 4.04 -26.07
C GLU A 102 -26.17 3.39 -25.70
N LYS A 103 -26.59 3.48 -24.43
CA LYS A 103 -27.81 2.85 -23.89
C LYS A 103 -27.89 1.34 -24.19
N LYS A 104 -26.75 0.67 -24.21
CA LYS A 104 -26.70 -0.79 -24.36
C LYS A 104 -27.28 -1.43 -23.11
N ALA A 105 -28.10 -2.46 -23.30
CA ALA A 105 -28.56 -3.28 -22.20
C ALA A 105 -27.35 -4.00 -21.58
N PHE A 106 -27.22 -3.95 -20.26
CA PHE A 106 -26.38 -4.88 -19.53
C PHE A 106 -27.15 -6.19 -19.43
N GLU A 107 -26.56 -7.29 -19.91
CA GLU A 107 -27.24 -8.59 -19.94
C GLU A 107 -27.49 -9.11 -18.53
N HIS A 108 -26.61 -8.76 -17.58
CA HIS A 108 -26.73 -9.10 -16.17
C HIS A 108 -26.51 -7.88 -15.27
N GLY A 109 -27.20 -7.87 -14.13
CA GLY A 109 -27.05 -6.79 -13.13
C GLY A 109 -25.62 -6.63 -12.58
N ASP A 110 -24.82 -7.70 -12.70
CA ASP A 110 -23.44 -7.81 -12.22
C ASP A 110 -22.37 -7.37 -13.25
N ASP A 111 -22.75 -7.10 -14.51
CA ASP A 111 -21.81 -6.65 -15.57
C ASP A 111 -21.17 -5.28 -15.26
N ARG A 112 -21.69 -4.59 -14.23
CA ARG A 112 -21.18 -3.32 -13.71
C ARG A 112 -20.26 -3.48 -12.50
N ASN A 113 -20.17 -4.68 -11.92
CA ASN A 113 -19.39 -4.96 -10.72
C ASN A 113 -18.40 -6.10 -11.00
N ILE A 114 -17.26 -5.73 -11.57
CA ILE A 114 -16.22 -6.70 -11.97
C ILE A 114 -15.12 -6.70 -10.91
N MET A 115 -14.96 -7.83 -10.22
CA MET A 115 -13.86 -8.04 -9.28
C MET A 115 -12.58 -8.43 -10.01
N LEU A 116 -11.56 -7.58 -9.94
CA LEU A 116 -10.22 -7.90 -10.43
C LEU A 116 -9.36 -8.38 -9.27
N LYS A 117 -8.59 -9.45 -9.51
CA LYS A 117 -7.74 -10.05 -8.49
C LYS A 117 -6.38 -9.33 -8.46
N PRO A 118 -6.03 -8.62 -7.37
CA PRO A 118 -4.67 -8.12 -7.20
C PRO A 118 -3.71 -9.27 -6.86
N TRP A 119 -2.40 -9.04 -6.96
CA TRP A 119 -1.38 -10.00 -6.54
C TRP A 119 -0.25 -9.34 -5.75
N LEU A 120 0.40 -10.12 -4.90
CA LEU A 120 1.57 -9.66 -4.15
C LEU A 120 2.80 -9.66 -5.06
N VAL A 121 3.57 -8.59 -5.00
CA VAL A 121 4.89 -8.45 -5.60
C VAL A 121 5.89 -8.43 -4.46
N GLU A 122 6.50 -9.58 -4.19
CA GLU A 122 7.53 -9.73 -3.16
C GLU A 122 8.84 -9.08 -3.62
N ARG A 123 9.42 -8.24 -2.77
CA ARG A 123 10.71 -7.57 -2.97
C ARG A 123 11.55 -7.66 -1.68
N GLU A 124 12.33 -6.64 -1.37
CA GLU A 124 13.35 -6.64 -0.32
C GLU A 124 12.82 -6.16 1.05
N SER A 125 11.65 -5.52 1.11
CA SER A 125 11.15 -4.89 2.35
C SER A 125 10.43 -5.83 3.33
N THR A 126 10.48 -7.14 3.11
CA THR A 126 9.82 -8.15 3.97
C THR A 126 10.74 -9.33 4.25
N GLU A 127 10.76 -9.83 5.48
CA GLU A 127 11.44 -11.06 5.88
C GLU A 127 10.51 -11.94 6.74
N ARG A 128 10.81 -13.24 6.82
CA ARG A 128 10.13 -14.13 7.76
C ARG A 128 10.51 -13.77 9.20
N ILE A 129 9.49 -13.72 10.06
CA ILE A 129 9.69 -13.61 11.51
C ILE A 129 10.46 -14.86 11.97
N ARG A 130 11.58 -14.65 12.67
CA ARG A 130 12.38 -15.70 13.29
C ARG A 130 11.87 -16.05 14.67
#